data_AF-A0A7X8AHJ5-F1
#
_entry.id   AF-A0A7X8AHJ5-F1
#
_cell.length_a   1.000
_cell.length_b   1.000
_cell.length_c   1.000
_cell.angle_alpha   90.00
_cell.angle_beta   90.00
_cell.angle_gamma   90.00
#
_symmetry.space_group_name_H-M   'P 1'
#
loop_
_entity.id
_entity.type
_entity.pdbx_description
1 polymer ?
#
loop_
_entity_poly.entity_id
_entity_poly.type
_entity_poly.pdbx_seq_one_letter_code
_entity_poly.pdbx_strand_id
1 'polypeptide(L)'
;PAWFNRAYKRWSRSQAGEEDFIAFCDLLGYPPSKVLGWLHGEFLPEEPEVLSIAGIFGTDIYEVLDLPKPEPQLLKIYKSFAHLTGENRGKIAHALWEAQIEMSEKGVTATSEEAKSILSEAFKKWGIDKPNR
;
A
#
# COMPACT_ATOMS: atom_id res chain seq x y z
N PRO A 1 -3.99 7.03 15.68
CA PRO A 1 -5.30 6.50 16.14
C PRO A 1 -5.18 5.30 17.08
N ALA A 2 -6.20 5.01 17.90
CA ALA A 2 -6.17 3.94 18.89
C ALA A 2 -5.88 2.54 18.29
N TRP A 3 -6.24 2.32 17.03
CA TRP A 3 -6.03 1.03 16.36
C TRP A 3 -4.58 0.77 15.97
N PHE A 4 -3.87 1.77 15.44
CA PHE A 4 -2.49 1.58 14.99
C PHE A 4 -1.55 1.34 16.18
N ASN A 5 -1.83 2.02 17.30
CA ASN A 5 -1.20 1.72 18.59
C ASN A 5 -1.46 0.27 19.05
N ARG A 6 -2.66 -0.28 18.83
CA ARG A 6 -2.95 -1.69 19.13
C ARG A 6 -2.20 -2.63 18.19
N ALA A 7 -2.12 -2.32 16.89
CA ALA A 7 -1.36 -3.10 15.92
C ALA A 7 0.12 -3.14 16.29
N TYR A 8 0.74 -1.98 16.58
CA TYR A 8 2.11 -1.89 17.06
C TYR A 8 2.34 -2.69 18.34
N LYS A 9 1.49 -2.52 19.36
CA LYS A 9 1.60 -3.28 20.62
C LYS A 9 1.47 -4.79 20.43
N ARG A 10 0.58 -5.24 19.53
CA ARG A 10 0.39 -6.66 19.22
C ARG A 10 1.63 -7.22 18.53
N TRP A 11 2.16 -6.50 17.55
CA TRP A 11 3.38 -6.88 16.83
C TRP A 11 4.59 -6.90 17.77
N SER A 12 4.80 -5.87 18.58
CA SER A 12 5.94 -5.78 19.50
C SER A 12 5.94 -6.94 20.50
N ARG A 13 4.76 -7.33 21.00
CA ARG A 13 4.61 -8.51 21.89
C ARG A 13 4.85 -9.85 21.20
N SER A 14 4.73 -9.95 19.88
CA SER A 14 4.98 -11.19 19.15
C SER A 14 6.45 -11.42 18.80
N GLN A 15 7.31 -10.42 19.00
CA GLN A 15 8.74 -10.54 18.74
C GLN A 15 9.47 -11.22 19.90
N ALA A 16 10.48 -12.03 19.57
CA ALA A 16 11.23 -12.83 20.54
C ALA A 16 12.33 -12.05 21.32
N GLY A 17 12.41 -10.73 21.18
CA GLY A 17 13.48 -9.90 21.75
C GLY A 17 13.18 -8.39 21.78
N GLU A 18 14.22 -7.56 21.85
CA GLU A 18 14.18 -6.08 21.88
C GLU A 18 13.91 -5.47 20.49
N GLU A 19 13.00 -6.03 19.68
CA GLU A 19 12.63 -5.34 18.44
C GLU A 19 11.99 -4.00 18.79
N ASP A 20 12.69 -2.94 18.38
CA ASP A 20 12.38 -1.58 18.75
C ASP A 20 11.46 -0.92 17.71
N PHE A 21 11.18 0.35 17.94
CA PHE A 21 10.35 1.14 17.03
C PHE A 21 10.94 1.22 15.61
N ILE A 22 12.26 1.10 15.44
CA ILE A 22 12.92 1.15 14.12
C ILE A 22 12.64 -0.13 13.34
N ALA A 23 12.73 -1.30 13.98
CA ALA A 23 12.35 -2.57 13.35
C ALA A 23 10.88 -2.57 12.85
N PHE A 24 9.98 -1.90 13.58
CA PHE A 24 8.60 -1.71 13.14
C PHE A 24 8.49 -0.81 11.90
N CYS A 25 9.28 0.26 11.85
CA CYS A 25 9.34 1.15 10.70
C CYS A 25 9.87 0.43 9.46
N ASP A 26 10.91 -0.39 9.61
CA ASP A 26 11.50 -1.19 8.55
C ASP A 26 10.53 -2.25 8.02
N LEU A 27 9.79 -2.91 8.91
CA LEU A 27 8.72 -3.84 8.54
C LEU A 27 7.66 -3.17 7.67
N LEU A 28 7.24 -1.96 8.04
CA LEU A 28 6.23 -1.21 7.30
C LEU A 28 6.81 -0.61 6.01
N GLY A 29 8.12 -0.35 5.96
CA GLY A 29 8.78 0.33 4.86
C GLY A 29 8.52 1.84 4.84
N TYR A 30 8.37 2.47 6.00
CA TYR A 30 8.11 3.91 6.14
C TYR A 30 9.07 4.56 7.14
N PRO A 31 9.42 5.85 6.97
CA PRO A 31 10.33 6.52 7.88
C PRO A 31 9.70 6.71 9.28
N PRO A 32 10.53 6.73 10.35
CA PRO A 32 10.07 6.89 11.73
C PRO A 32 9.13 8.07 11.96
N SER A 33 9.39 9.22 11.33
CA SER A 33 8.54 10.41 11.45
C SER A 33 7.10 10.16 10.99
N LYS A 34 6.94 9.39 9.90
CA LYS A 34 5.63 9.08 9.32
C LYS A 34 4.86 8.09 10.19
N VAL A 35 5.55 7.04 10.65
CA VAL A 35 4.97 6.02 11.55
C VAL A 35 4.61 6.62 12.92
N LEU A 36 5.43 7.53 13.46
CA LEU A 36 5.12 8.28 14.68
C LEU A 36 3.87 9.14 14.52
N GLY A 37 3.77 9.87 13.39
CA GLY A 37 2.58 10.67 13.08
C GLY A 37 1.29 9.83 13.08
N TRP A 38 1.34 8.61 12.50
CA TRP A 38 0.22 7.67 12.57
C TRP A 38 -0.05 7.17 14.00
N LEU A 39 0.97 6.86 14.79
CA LEU A 39 0.79 6.40 16.18
C LEU A 39 0.16 7.49 17.06
N HIS A 40 0.62 8.73 16.92
CA HIS A 40 0.07 9.88 17.63
C HIS A 40 -1.28 10.33 17.08
N GLY A 41 -1.64 9.91 15.86
CA GLY A 41 -2.87 10.33 15.21
C GLY A 41 -2.82 11.76 14.68
N GLU A 42 -1.62 12.26 14.38
CA GLU A 42 -1.41 13.55 13.71
C GLU A 42 -2.03 13.55 12.31
N PHE A 43 -1.95 12.40 11.62
CA PHE A 43 -2.61 12.12 10.35
C PHE A 43 -2.92 10.62 10.23
N LEU A 44 -3.81 10.28 9.30
CA LEU A 44 -4.15 8.90 8.96
C LEU A 44 -3.29 8.40 7.80
N PRO A 45 -3.06 7.08 7.68
CA PRO A 45 -2.48 6.53 6.47
C PRO A 45 -3.37 6.78 5.25
N GLU A 46 -2.76 7.16 4.14
CA GLU A 46 -3.41 7.32 2.83
C GLU A 46 -3.66 5.96 2.17
N GLU A 47 -4.51 5.92 1.14
CA GLU A 47 -4.95 4.69 0.46
C GLU A 47 -3.82 3.67 0.13
N PRO A 48 -2.70 4.04 -0.53
CA PRO A 48 -1.65 3.07 -0.84
C PRO A 48 -0.92 2.56 0.43
N GLU A 49 -0.97 3.34 1.50
CA GLU A 49 -0.40 3.03 2.80
C GLU A 49 -1.31 2.10 3.58
N VAL A 50 -2.63 2.33 3.53
CA VAL A 50 -3.63 1.40 4.09
C VAL A 50 -3.47 0.03 3.44
N LEU A 51 -3.33 -0.05 2.12
CA LEU A 51 -3.08 -1.31 1.42
C LEU A 51 -1.78 -1.98 1.89
N SER A 52 -0.72 -1.19 2.08
CA SER A 52 0.58 -1.69 2.50
C SER A 52 0.57 -2.21 3.94
N ILE A 53 -0.09 -1.48 4.85
CA ILE A 53 -0.28 -1.88 6.24
C ILE A 53 -1.20 -3.12 6.31
N ALA A 54 -2.26 -3.17 5.49
CA ALA A 54 -3.16 -4.32 5.41
C ALA A 54 -2.45 -5.59 4.91
N GLY A 55 -1.45 -5.43 4.03
CA GLY A 55 -0.59 -6.52 3.58
C GLY A 55 0.16 -7.22 4.73
N ILE A 56 0.38 -6.52 5.84
CA ILE A 56 1.16 -7.00 6.99
C ILE A 56 0.23 -7.44 8.14
N PHE A 57 -0.75 -6.60 8.50
CA PHE A 57 -1.62 -6.84 9.66
C PHE A 57 -2.99 -7.41 9.33
N GLY A 58 -3.32 -7.56 8.04
CA GLY A 58 -4.63 -8.00 7.56
C GLY A 58 -5.55 -6.83 7.20
N THR A 59 -6.63 -7.15 6.48
CA THR A 59 -7.57 -6.17 5.91
C THR A 59 -8.54 -5.55 6.92
N ASP A 60 -8.53 -6.00 8.17
CA ASP A 60 -9.40 -5.46 9.23
C ASP A 60 -9.17 -3.96 9.48
N ILE A 61 -7.99 -3.45 9.11
CA ILE A 61 -7.67 -2.01 9.10
C ILE A 61 -8.68 -1.17 8.31
N TYR A 62 -9.22 -1.71 7.21
CA TYR A 62 -10.19 -0.98 6.38
C TYR A 62 -11.48 -0.71 7.16
N GLU A 63 -12.02 -1.71 7.86
CA GLU A 63 -13.21 -1.54 8.71
C GLU A 63 -12.96 -0.52 9.82
N VAL A 64 -11.76 -0.55 10.40
CA VAL A 64 -11.38 0.34 11.48
C VAL A 64 -11.21 1.80 11.04
N LEU A 65 -10.86 2.01 9.77
CA LEU A 65 -10.74 3.33 9.15
C LEU A 65 -12.04 3.78 8.46
N ASP A 66 -13.13 3.00 8.58
CA ASP A 66 -14.38 3.21 7.85
C ASP A 66 -14.18 3.27 6.31
N LEU A 67 -13.25 2.46 5.81
CA LEU A 67 -12.91 2.33 4.40
C LEU A 67 -13.51 1.04 3.83
N PRO A 68 -13.92 1.04 2.54
CA PRO A 68 -14.34 -0.18 1.87
C PRO A 68 -13.18 -1.17 1.80
N LYS A 69 -13.46 -2.46 2.01
CA LYS A 69 -12.45 -3.51 1.86
C LYS A 69 -11.86 -3.48 0.45
N PRO A 70 -10.56 -3.77 0.31
CA PRO A 70 -9.91 -3.74 -0.99
C PRO A 70 -10.42 -4.87 -1.87
N GLU A 71 -10.53 -4.59 -3.17
CA GLU A 71 -10.92 -5.58 -4.16
C GLU A 71 -9.96 -6.80 -4.13
N PRO A 72 -10.47 -8.05 -4.22
CA PRO A 72 -9.62 -9.24 -4.20
C PRO A 72 -8.55 -9.24 -5.29
N GLN A 73 -8.84 -8.64 -6.45
CA GLN A 73 -7.88 -8.53 -7.56
C GLN A 73 -6.74 -7.57 -7.24
N LEU A 74 -7.03 -6.42 -6.60
CA LEU A 74 -6.01 -5.49 -6.10
C LEU A 74 -5.10 -6.19 -5.10
N LEU A 75 -5.65 -6.96 -4.16
CA LEU A 75 -4.85 -7.75 -3.22
C LEU A 75 -3.97 -8.80 -3.92
N LYS A 76 -4.47 -9.42 -4.99
CA LYS A 76 -3.69 -10.38 -5.79
C LYS A 76 -2.51 -9.70 -6.46
N ILE A 77 -2.72 -8.52 -7.07
CA ILE A 77 -1.64 -7.72 -7.67
C ILE A 77 -0.63 -7.33 -6.59
N TYR A 78 -1.09 -6.79 -5.47
CA TYR A 78 -0.22 -6.40 -4.35
C TYR A 78 0.65 -7.58 -3.87
N LYS A 79 0.09 -8.79 -3.75
CA LYS A 79 0.83 -10.01 -3.35
C LYS A 79 1.90 -10.42 -4.37
N SER A 80 1.71 -10.17 -5.66
CA SER A 80 2.71 -10.45 -6.70
C SER A 80 4.00 -9.65 -6.54
N PHE A 81 3.95 -8.50 -5.84
CA PHE A 81 5.12 -7.64 -5.58
C PHE A 81 5.65 -7.79 -4.15
N ALA A 82 5.65 -9.01 -3.60
CA ALA A 82 6.11 -9.29 -2.22
C ALA A 82 7.55 -8.87 -1.90
N HIS A 83 8.39 -8.69 -2.92
CA HIS A 83 9.76 -8.21 -2.80
C HIS A 83 9.86 -6.68 -2.62
N LEU A 84 8.76 -5.94 -2.83
CA LEU A 84 8.67 -4.51 -2.56
C LEU A 84 8.08 -4.29 -1.17
N THR A 85 8.44 -3.18 -0.52
CA THR A 85 7.91 -2.77 0.78
C THR A 85 7.46 -1.31 0.73
N GLY A 86 6.71 -0.88 1.75
CA GLY A 86 6.24 0.49 1.86
C GLY A 86 5.31 0.95 0.74
N GLU A 87 5.22 2.27 0.60
CA GLU A 87 4.25 2.98 -0.24
C GLU A 87 4.32 2.60 -1.72
N ASN A 88 5.53 2.34 -2.22
CA ASN A 88 5.77 2.05 -3.63
C ASN A 88 5.06 0.76 -4.07
N ARG A 89 5.00 -0.25 -3.20
CA ARG A 89 4.27 -1.48 -3.49
C ARG A 89 2.77 -1.22 -3.63
N GLY A 90 2.20 -0.43 -2.71
CA GLY A 90 0.80 -0.01 -2.77
C GLY A 90 0.50 0.77 -4.06
N LYS A 91 1.32 1.79 -4.36
CA LYS A 91 1.20 2.61 -5.58
C LYS A 91 1.22 1.80 -6.86
N ILE A 92 2.19 0.88 -7.01
CA ILE A 92 2.29 0.01 -8.19
C ILE A 92 1.05 -0.89 -8.30
N ALA A 93 0.60 -1.46 -7.18
CA ALA A 93 -0.57 -2.33 -7.18
C ALA A 93 -1.85 -1.59 -7.62
N HIS A 94 -2.09 -0.40 -7.08
CA HIS A 94 -3.21 0.44 -7.49
C HIS A 94 -3.12 0.86 -8.94
N ALA A 95 -1.95 1.32 -9.41
CA ALA A 95 -1.81 1.76 -10.79
C ALA A 95 -2.04 0.62 -11.80
N LEU A 96 -1.53 -0.58 -11.51
CA LEU A 96 -1.79 -1.76 -12.36
C LEU A 96 -3.26 -2.19 -12.31
N TRP A 97 -3.90 -2.09 -11.15
CA TRP A 97 -5.31 -2.42 -11.00
C TRP A 97 -6.20 -1.47 -11.79
N GLU A 98 -6.00 -0.17 -11.65
CA GLU A 98 -6.75 0.85 -12.38
C GLU A 98 -6.53 0.73 -13.89
N ALA A 99 -5.29 0.53 -14.34
CA ALA A 99 -4.99 0.31 -15.74
C ALA A 99 -5.68 -0.96 -16.28
N GLN A 100 -5.74 -2.03 -15.49
CA GLN A 100 -6.43 -3.26 -15.89
C GLN A 100 -7.95 -3.04 -16.02
N ILE A 101 -8.58 -2.31 -15.10
CA ILE A 101 -10.01 -1.95 -15.19
C ILE A 101 -10.25 -1.17 -16.47
N GLU A 102 -9.48 -0.11 -16.69
CA GLU A 102 -9.68 0.78 -17.84
C GLU A 102 -9.47 0.05 -19.18
N MET A 103 -8.44 -0.80 -19.29
CA MET A 103 -8.26 -1.64 -20.48
C MET A 103 -9.44 -2.58 -20.70
N SER A 104 -9.96 -3.20 -19.63
CA SER A 104 -11.10 -4.10 -19.72
C SER A 104 -12.37 -3.36 -20.18
N GLU A 105 -12.63 -2.16 -19.65
CA GLU A 105 -13.78 -1.33 -20.03
C GLU A 105 -13.70 -0.87 -21.49
N LYS A 106 -12.49 -0.56 -21.98
CA LYS A 106 -12.26 -0.13 -23.37
C LYS A 106 -12.08 -1.29 -24.36
N GLY A 107 -12.04 -2.55 -23.89
CA GLY A 107 -11.75 -3.71 -24.74
C GLY A 107 -10.33 -3.71 -25.31
N VAL A 108 -9.39 -3.07 -24.61
CA VAL A 108 -8.00 -2.89 -25.03
C VAL A 108 -7.16 -4.08 -24.56
N THR A 109 -6.38 -4.65 -25.47
CA THR A 109 -5.42 -5.71 -25.12
C THR A 109 -4.13 -5.10 -24.59
N ALA A 110 -3.50 -5.75 -23.60
CA ALA A 110 -2.29 -5.24 -22.93
C ALA A 110 -1.07 -5.04 -23.86
N THR A 111 -1.10 -5.59 -25.08
CA THR A 111 -0.02 -5.47 -26.08
C THR A 111 -0.19 -4.29 -27.03
N SER A 112 -1.28 -3.55 -26.95
CA SER A 112 -1.55 -2.42 -27.85
C SER A 112 -0.76 -1.17 -27.45
N GLU A 113 -0.63 -0.22 -28.38
CA GLU A 113 -0.06 1.09 -28.07
C GLU A 113 -0.96 1.88 -27.10
N GLU A 114 -2.28 1.68 -27.22
CA GLU A 114 -3.27 2.27 -26.32
C GLU A 114 -3.09 1.79 -24.87
N ALA A 115 -2.77 0.51 -24.66
CA ALA A 115 -2.48 -0.03 -23.34
C ALA A 115 -1.27 0.66 -22.68
N LYS A 116 -0.25 1.05 -23.46
CA LYS A 116 0.89 1.80 -22.94
C LYS A 116 0.48 3.18 -22.44
N SER A 117 -0.42 3.87 -23.15
CA SER A 117 -0.96 5.15 -22.72
C SER A 117 -1.73 5.03 -21.42
N ILE A 118 -2.63 4.04 -21.31
CA ILE A 118 -3.40 3.76 -20.09
C ILE A 118 -2.46 3.48 -18.90
N LEU A 119 -1.45 2.62 -19.08
CA LEU A 119 -0.46 2.33 -18.04
C LEU A 119 0.34 3.58 -17.64
N SER A 120 0.74 4.40 -18.61
CA SER A 120 1.49 5.63 -18.37
C SER A 120 0.68 6.64 -17.57
N GLU A 121 -0.60 6.79 -17.89
CA GLU A 121 -1.52 7.67 -17.16
C GLU A 121 -1.76 7.18 -15.73
N ALA A 122 -2.00 5.88 -15.54
CA ALA A 122 -2.13 5.29 -14.22
C ALA A 122 -0.84 5.46 -13.40
N PHE A 123 0.33 5.16 -13.95
CA PHE A 123 1.60 5.36 -13.26
C PHE A 123 1.85 6.82 -12.90
N LYS A 124 1.54 7.77 -13.79
CA LYS A 124 1.61 9.21 -13.47
C LYS A 124 0.70 9.60 -12.32
N LYS A 125 -0.56 9.14 -12.33
CA LYS A 125 -1.53 9.41 -11.25
C LYS A 125 -1.00 8.96 -9.89
N TRP A 126 -0.31 7.83 -9.84
CA TRP A 126 0.28 7.27 -8.62
C TRP A 126 1.71 7.76 -8.33
N GLY A 127 2.22 8.76 -9.08
CA GLY A 127 3.53 9.36 -8.85
C GLY A 127 4.71 8.48 -9.25
N ILE A 128 4.49 7.50 -10.13
CA ILE A 128 5.50 6.57 -10.68
C ILE A 128 5.96 7.09 -12.05
N ASP A 129 6.25 8.39 -12.16
CA ASP A 129 6.47 9.01 -13.48
C ASP A 129 7.95 9.07 -13.89
N LYS A 130 8.90 9.10 -12.94
CA LYS A 130 10.35 9.07 -13.23
C LYS A 130 11.18 8.47 -12.08
N PRO A 131 12.18 7.61 -12.35
CA PRO A 131 13.31 7.48 -11.45
C PRO A 131 13.96 8.87 -11.35
N ASN A 132 14.21 9.35 -10.13
CA ASN A 132 14.98 10.57 -9.91
C ASN A 132 16.24 10.52 -10.79
N ARG A 133 16.41 11.55 -11.61
CA ARG A 133 17.58 11.77 -12.43
C ARG A 133 18.75 12.21 -11.56
#